data_AF-A0A562WPI4-F1
#
_entry.id   AF-A0A562WPI4-F1
#
_cell.length_a   1.000
_cell.length_b   1.000
_cell.length_c   1.000
_cell.angle_alpha   90.00
_cell.angle_beta   90.00
_cell.angle_gamma   90.00
#
_symmetry.space_group_name_H-M   'P 1'
#
loop_
_entity.id
_entity.type
_entity.pdbx_description
1 polymer ?
#
loop_
_entity_poly.entity_id
_entity_poly.type
_entity_poly.pdbx_seq_one_letter_code
_entity_poly.pdbx_strand_id
1 'polypeptide(L)'
;MAGASGATQGTALRIGDVAALTSATPRMLRHYENQGLIAAERSSAGQRLFDPSVVEQVRSIRWLLGAGLPVEAIRELLDCIHDTDRLEPCAVPLLVEHLQAYDGRIAELTTTRDALQGLIDASNG
;
A
#
# COMPACT_ATOMS: atom_id res chain seq x y z
N MET A 1 34.16 15.15 -2.93
CA MET A 1 33.97 16.32 -2.04
C MET A 1 32.50 16.40 -1.64
N ALA A 2 32.26 16.49 -0.32
CA ALA A 2 31.05 16.90 0.43
C ALA A 2 29.65 16.51 -0.13
N GLY A 3 28.76 15.87 0.62
CA GLY A 3 28.69 15.81 2.08
C GLY A 3 27.66 14.82 2.61
N ALA A 4 27.79 14.61 3.90
CA ALA A 4 27.00 13.74 4.76
C ALA A 4 25.49 14.06 4.71
N SER A 5 24.67 13.02 4.83
CA SER A 5 23.40 13.10 5.53
C SER A 5 23.44 12.11 6.70
N GLY A 6 23.44 12.65 7.91
CA GLY A 6 23.63 11.92 9.14
C GLY A 6 22.35 11.25 9.64
N ALA A 7 22.57 10.08 10.26
CA ALA A 7 21.90 9.60 11.45
C ALA A 7 20.36 9.58 11.50
N THR A 8 19.82 8.39 11.28
CA THR A 8 18.84 7.80 12.22
C THR A 8 19.36 6.42 12.63
N GLN A 9 20.23 6.35 13.64
CA GLN A 9 20.55 5.06 14.28
C GLN A 9 19.39 4.66 15.20
N GLY A 10 18.25 4.29 14.60
CA GLY A 10 17.30 3.43 15.30
C GLY A 10 17.74 1.98 15.06
N THR A 11 17.78 1.18 16.12
CA THR A 11 18.19 -0.23 16.05
C THR A 11 17.45 -0.93 14.92
N ALA A 12 18.19 -1.48 13.96
CA ALA A 12 17.60 -2.13 12.79
C ALA A 12 16.60 -3.22 13.21
N LEU A 13 15.42 -3.22 12.59
CA LEU A 13 14.26 -3.97 13.02
C LEU A 13 14.17 -5.34 12.34
N ARG A 14 13.73 -6.38 13.05
CA ARG A 14 13.35 -7.64 12.42
C ARG A 14 11.95 -7.53 11.84
N ILE A 15 11.61 -8.46 10.94
CA ILE A 15 10.26 -8.53 10.37
C ILE A 15 9.15 -8.64 11.44
N GLY A 16 9.43 -9.28 12.58
CA GLY A 16 8.50 -9.38 13.70
C GLY A 16 8.28 -8.05 14.41
N ASP A 17 9.33 -7.24 14.52
CA ASP A 17 9.27 -5.91 15.15
C ASP A 17 8.45 -4.96 14.26
N VAL A 18 8.72 -4.95 12.95
CA VAL A 18 7.94 -4.18 11.97
C VAL A 18 6.47 -4.60 11.98
N ALA A 19 6.19 -5.90 12.05
CA ALA A 19 4.81 -6.42 12.11
C ALA A 19 4.06 -5.92 13.35
N ALA A 20 4.72 -5.93 14.52
CA ALA A 20 4.15 -5.43 15.76
C ALA A 20 3.84 -3.91 15.72
N LEU A 21 4.64 -3.13 15.01
CA LEU A 21 4.53 -1.66 14.95
C LEU A 21 3.56 -1.13 13.88
N THR A 22 3.18 -1.96 12.91
CA THR A 22 2.43 -1.54 11.70
C THR A 22 1.10 -2.27 11.52
N SER A 23 0.76 -3.18 12.45
CA SER A 23 -0.37 -4.11 12.34
C SER A 23 -0.32 -5.01 11.10
N ALA A 24 0.76 -4.97 10.31
CA ALA A 24 0.97 -5.84 9.15
C ALA A 24 1.39 -7.22 9.60
N THR A 25 0.96 -8.25 8.88
CA THR A 25 1.44 -9.61 9.15
C THR A 25 2.85 -9.78 8.55
N PRO A 26 3.70 -10.67 9.09
CA PRO A 26 4.98 -11.01 8.46
C PRO A 26 4.83 -11.49 7.02
N ARG A 27 3.70 -12.13 6.67
CA ARG A 27 3.38 -12.52 5.30
C ARG A 27 3.19 -11.30 4.39
N MET A 28 2.46 -10.28 4.85
CA MET A 28 2.30 -9.02 4.11
C MET A 28 3.64 -8.32 3.93
N LEU A 29 4.47 -8.24 4.97
CA LEU A 29 5.79 -7.61 4.88
C LEU A 29 6.70 -8.32 3.86
N ARG A 30 6.71 -9.66 3.83
CA ARG A 30 7.42 -10.42 2.77
C ARG A 30 6.85 -10.14 1.39
N HIS A 31 5.54 -9.99 1.28
CA HIS A 31 4.92 -9.64 0.02
C HIS A 31 5.33 -8.24 -0.44
N TYR A 32 5.34 -7.25 0.46
CA TYR A 32 5.81 -5.90 0.16
C TYR A 32 7.29 -5.88 -0.24
N GLU A 33 8.14 -6.64 0.47
CA GLU A 33 9.56 -6.82 0.12
C GLU A 33 9.72 -7.40 -1.29
N ASN A 34 8.97 -8.47 -1.61
CA ASN A 34 9.00 -9.10 -2.93
C ASN A 34 8.50 -8.18 -4.05
N GLN A 35 7.59 -7.25 -3.72
CA GLN A 35 7.05 -6.27 -4.67
C GLN A 35 7.92 -5.00 -4.76
N GLY A 36 9.04 -4.95 -4.03
CA GLY A 36 9.96 -3.82 -4.03
C GLY A 36 9.45 -2.60 -3.27
N LEU A 37 8.39 -2.74 -2.47
CA LEU A 37 7.80 -1.64 -1.70
C LEU A 37 8.58 -1.31 -0.43
N ILE A 38 9.30 -2.29 0.12
CA ILE A 38 10.17 -2.14 1.28
C ILE A 38 11.46 -2.92 1.03
N ALA A 39 12.56 -2.48 1.62
CA ALA A 39 13.86 -3.14 1.48
C ALA A 39 14.36 -3.66 2.83
N ALA A 40 14.87 -4.88 2.83
CA ALA A 40 15.60 -5.45 3.95
C ALA A 40 17.10 -5.46 3.64
N GLU A 41 17.91 -5.04 4.59
CA GLU A 41 19.35 -5.25 4.58
C GLU A 41 19.70 -6.59 5.22
N ARG A 42 20.82 -7.18 4.80
CA ARG A 42 21.37 -8.38 5.43
C ARG A 42 22.40 -7.98 6.48
N SER A 43 22.22 -8.44 7.71
CA SER A 43 23.23 -8.30 8.76
C SER A 43 24.47 -9.15 8.45
N SER A 44 25.57 -8.89 9.15
CA SER A 44 26.78 -9.73 9.11
C SER A 44 26.53 -11.19 9.50
N ALA A 45 25.47 -11.46 10.26
CA ALA A 45 25.00 -12.79 10.63
C ALA A 45 23.95 -13.38 9.66
N GLY A 46 23.70 -12.72 8.52
CA GLY A 46 22.78 -13.19 7.48
C GLY A 46 21.29 -12.97 7.77
N GLN A 47 20.95 -12.20 8.81
CA GLN A 47 19.56 -11.92 9.19
C GLN A 47 18.98 -10.75 8.38
N ARG A 48 17.69 -10.82 8.03
CA ARG A 48 16.97 -9.68 7.44
C ARG A 48 16.69 -8.63 8.51
N LEU A 49 17.16 -7.42 8.26
CA LEU A 49 16.93 -6.26 9.09
C LEU A 49 16.33 -5.13 8.24
N PHE A 50 15.44 -4.36 8.82
CA PHE A 50 14.76 -3.24 8.20
C PHE A 50 15.18 -1.96 8.88
N ASP A 51 15.32 -0.89 8.09
CA ASP A 51 15.47 0.44 8.65
C ASP A 51 14.19 0.84 9.40
N PRO A 52 14.26 1.54 10.54
CA PRO A 52 13.09 2.03 11.25
C PRO A 52 12.10 2.84 10.39
N SER A 53 12.57 3.55 9.35
CA SER A 53 11.73 4.28 8.39
C SER A 53 10.72 3.39 7.65
N VAL A 54 11.01 2.09 7.52
CA VAL A 54 10.11 1.10 6.92
C VAL A 54 8.77 1.04 7.67
N VAL A 55 8.73 1.39 8.96
CA VAL A 55 7.48 1.43 9.73
C VAL A 55 6.50 2.45 9.15
N GLU A 56 6.95 3.68 8.86
CA GLU A 56 6.10 4.72 8.26
C GLU A 56 5.75 4.40 6.81
N GLN A 57 6.70 3.82 6.06
CA GLN A 57 6.46 3.35 4.70
C GLN A 57 5.34 2.28 4.67
N VAL A 58 5.39 1.30 5.57
CA VAL A 58 4.35 0.26 5.67
C VAL A 58 3.00 0.84 6.10
N ARG A 59 2.98 1.85 6.99
CA ARG A 59 1.73 2.54 7.35
C ARG A 59 1.12 3.23 6.14
N SER A 60 1.92 3.94 5.35
CA SER A 60 1.49 4.58 4.10
C SER A 60 0.95 3.57 3.08
N ILE A 61 1.67 2.45 2.88
CA ILE A 61 1.20 1.35 2.02
C ILE A 61 -0.16 0.83 2.48
N ARG A 62 -0.34 0.62 3.80
CA ARG A 62 -1.61 0.13 4.35
C ARG A 62 -2.76 1.12 4.19
N TRP A 63 -2.49 2.40 4.37
CA TRP A 63 -3.48 3.46 4.16
C TRP A 63 -3.97 3.46 2.70
N LEU A 64 -3.06 3.40 1.74
CA LEU A 64 -3.40 3.33 0.31
C LEU A 64 -4.14 2.05 -0.08
N LEU A 65 -3.74 0.90 0.48
CA LEU A 65 -4.49 -0.35 0.31
C LEU A 65 -5.91 -0.23 0.88
N GLY A 66 -6.08 0.45 2.01
CA GLY A 66 -7.38 0.73 2.61
C GLY A 66 -8.26 1.64 1.74
N ALA A 67 -7.65 2.51 0.93
CA ALA A 67 -8.34 3.34 -0.07
C ALA A 67 -8.69 2.57 -1.37
N GLY A 68 -8.32 1.29 -1.47
CA GLY A 68 -8.60 0.45 -2.63
C GLY A 68 -7.51 0.44 -3.69
N LEU A 69 -6.37 1.12 -3.50
CA LEU A 69 -5.30 1.02 -4.50
C LEU A 69 -4.66 -0.39 -4.48
N PRO A 70 -4.40 -0.99 -5.64
CA PRO A 70 -3.64 -2.23 -5.72
C PRO A 70 -2.16 -2.00 -5.40
N VAL A 71 -1.47 -3.07 -4.99
CA VAL A 71 -0.04 -3.04 -4.60
C VAL A 71 0.84 -2.50 -5.74
N GLU A 72 0.49 -2.83 -6.98
CA GLU A 72 1.20 -2.40 -8.19
C GLU A 72 1.13 -0.88 -8.38
N ALA A 73 -0.05 -0.28 -8.13
CA ALA A 73 -0.23 1.17 -8.21
C ALA A 73 0.51 1.89 -7.08
N ILE A 74 0.50 1.31 -5.88
CA ILE A 74 1.23 1.87 -4.73
C ILE A 74 2.74 1.93 -5.02
N ARG A 75 3.28 0.94 -5.75
CA ARG A 75 4.69 0.95 -6.17
C ARG A 75 5.03 2.16 -7.04
N GLU A 76 4.12 2.57 -7.93
CA GLU A 76 4.30 3.74 -8.79
C GLU A 76 4.20 5.06 -8.02
N LEU A 77 3.57 5.04 -6.84
CA LEU A 77 3.43 6.19 -5.96
C LEU A 77 4.52 6.33 -4.92
N LEU A 78 5.47 5.41 -4.82
CA LEU A 78 6.49 5.44 -3.75
C LEU A 78 7.22 6.78 -3.66
N ASP A 79 7.62 7.36 -4.80
CA ASP A 79 8.31 8.65 -4.85
C ASP A 79 7.39 9.85 -4.54
N CYS A 80 6.08 9.64 -4.57
CA CYS A 80 5.07 10.63 -4.23
C CYS A 80 4.60 10.53 -2.77
N ILE A 81 5.06 9.54 -2.00
CA ILE A 81 4.74 9.35 -0.58
C ILE A 81 5.89 9.93 0.24
N HIS A 82 5.64 11.04 0.94
CA HIS A 82 6.66 11.67 1.80
C HIS A 82 6.40 11.45 3.29
N ASP A 83 5.13 11.53 3.72
CA ASP A 83 4.72 11.29 5.12
C ASP A 83 3.52 10.35 5.17
N THR A 84 3.34 9.70 6.32
CA THR A 84 2.13 8.94 6.63
C THR A 84 0.92 9.86 6.50
N ASP A 85 -0.02 9.49 5.61
CA ASP A 85 -1.27 10.21 5.28
C ASP A 85 -1.13 11.47 4.39
N ARG A 86 0.04 11.72 3.79
CA ARG A 86 0.23 12.83 2.84
C ARG A 86 0.87 12.38 1.54
N LEU A 87 0.13 12.60 0.44
CA LEU A 87 0.62 12.40 -0.93
C LEU A 87 1.02 13.73 -1.55
N GLU A 88 2.13 13.71 -2.28
CA GLU A 88 2.53 14.82 -3.12
C GLU A 88 1.66 14.90 -4.39
N PRO A 89 1.53 16.08 -5.02
CA PRO A 89 0.68 16.28 -6.20
C PRO A 89 0.96 15.32 -7.36
N CYS A 90 2.16 14.74 -7.45
CA CYS A 90 2.51 13.75 -8.46
C CYS A 90 1.68 12.45 -8.36
N ALA A 91 1.04 12.16 -7.22
CA ALA A 91 0.14 11.02 -7.08
C ALA A 91 -1.24 11.22 -7.72
N VAL A 92 -1.66 12.48 -7.90
CA VAL A 92 -3.03 12.83 -8.33
C VAL A 92 -3.44 12.17 -9.64
N PRO A 93 -2.62 12.13 -10.71
CA PRO A 93 -3.01 11.50 -11.97
C PRO A 93 -3.40 10.03 -11.82
N LEU A 94 -2.60 9.25 -11.07
CA LEU A 94 -2.87 7.83 -10.85
C LEU A 94 -4.11 7.62 -9.97
N LEU A 95 -4.31 8.46 -8.95
CA LEU A 95 -5.51 8.42 -8.12
C LEU A 95 -6.78 8.69 -8.93
N VAL A 96 -6.74 9.67 -9.85
CA VAL A 96 -7.86 9.98 -10.73
C VAL A 96 -8.17 8.81 -11.66
N GLU A 97 -7.15 8.16 -12.23
CA GLU A 97 -7.32 6.97 -13.06
C GLU A 97 -8.03 5.83 -12.29
N HIS A 98 -7.56 5.52 -11.08
CA HIS A 98 -8.19 4.50 -10.24
C HIS A 98 -9.61 4.88 -9.83
N LEU A 99 -9.86 6.15 -9.49
CA LEU A 99 -11.21 6.62 -9.16
C LEU A 99 -12.17 6.40 -10.33
N GLN A 100 -11.76 6.76 -11.55
CA GLN A 100 -12.57 6.54 -12.76
C GLN A 100 -12.82 5.06 -13.03
N ALA A 101 -11.83 4.19 -12.81
CA ALA A 101 -12.00 2.76 -12.94
C ALA A 101 -13.02 2.20 -11.93
N TYR A 102 -12.98 2.69 -10.68
CA TYR A 102 -13.95 2.32 -9.66
C TYR A 102 -15.36 2.82 -9.98
N ASP A 103 -15.51 4.06 -10.44
CA ASP A 103 -16.80 4.63 -10.86
C ASP A 103 -17.42 3.80 -12.00
N GLY A 104 -16.61 3.40 -12.99
CA GLY A 104 -17.06 2.49 -14.05
C GLY A 104 -17.53 1.14 -13.50
N ARG A 105 -16.76 0.54 -12.59
CA ARG A 105 -17.11 -0.74 -11.98
C ARG A 105 -18.38 -0.66 -11.14
N ILE A 106 -18.58 0.43 -10.41
CA ILE A 106 -19.80 0.70 -9.65
C ILE A 106 -20.99 0.77 -10.60
N ALA A 107 -20.88 1.49 -11.72
CA ALA A 107 -21.98 1.60 -12.69
C ALA A 107 -22.39 0.23 -13.28
N GLU A 108 -21.41 -0.61 -13.63
CA GLU A 108 -21.65 -1.99 -14.11
C GLU A 108 -22.33 -2.87 -13.05
N LEU A 109 -21.85 -2.81 -11.81
CA LEU A 109 -22.39 -3.58 -10.70
C LEU A 109 -23.82 -3.14 -10.37
N THR A 110 -24.11 -1.84 -10.37
CA THR A 110 -25.46 -1.31 -10.21
C THR A 110 -26.39 -1.81 -11.31
N THR A 111 -25.94 -1.73 -12.58
CA THR A 111 -26.72 -2.25 -13.72
C THR A 111 -27.04 -3.74 -13.57
N THR A 112 -26.05 -4.54 -13.18
CA THR A 112 -26.23 -5.98 -12.96
C THR A 112 -27.21 -6.25 -11.82
N ARG A 113 -27.08 -5.51 -10.71
CA ARG A 113 -27.95 -5.62 -9.54
C ARG A 113 -29.40 -5.27 -9.88
N ASP A 114 -29.61 -4.20 -10.64
CA ASP A 114 -30.95 -3.77 -11.04
C ASP A 114 -31.61 -4.78 -12.01
N ALA A 115 -30.84 -5.38 -12.92
CA ALA A 115 -31.34 -6.46 -13.78
C ALA A 115 -31.78 -7.70 -12.98
N LEU A 116 -30.98 -8.12 -11.99
CA LEU A 116 -31.35 -9.22 -11.09
C LEU A 116 -32.59 -8.90 -10.25
N GLN A 117 -32.72 -7.65 -9.78
CA GLN A 117 -33.91 -7.20 -9.06
C GLN A 117 -35.16 -7.32 -9.94
N GLY A 118 -35.09 -6.90 -11.20
CA GLY A 118 -36.21 -7.02 -12.14
C GLY A 118 -36.66 -8.47 -12.37
N LEU A 119 -35.72 -9.43 -12.39
CA LEU A 119 -36.05 -10.85 -12.49
C LEU A 119 -36.76 -11.38 -11.23
N ILE A 120 -36.32 -10.94 -10.04
CA ILE A 120 -36.96 -11.31 -8.78
C ILE A 120 -38.38 -10.78 -8.72
N ASP A 121 -38.59 -9.50 -9.07
CA ASP A 121 -39.91 -8.86 -9.02
C ASP A 121 -40.90 -9.56 -9.95
N ALA A 122 -40.45 -9.94 -11.15
CA ALA A 122 -41.26 -10.69 -12.12
C ALA A 122 -41.61 -12.12 -11.66
N SER A 123 -40.85 -12.70 -10.73
CA SER A 123 -41.09 -14.06 -10.22
C SER A 123 -42.06 -14.12 -9.04
N ASN A 124 -42.33 -12.98 -8.40
CA ASN A 124 -43.19 -12.86 -7.23
C ASN A 124 -44.59 -12.28 -7.54
N GLY A 125 -44.87 -11.96 -8.81
CA GLY A 125 -46.18 -11.53 -9.32
C GLY A 125 -46.84 -12.63 -10.14
#